data_AF-A0A7S4V699-F1
#
_entry.id   AF-A0A7S4V699-F1
#
_cell.length_a   1.000
_cell.length_b   1.000
_cell.length_c   1.000
_cell.angle_alpha   90.00
_cell.angle_beta   90.00
_cell.angle_gamma   90.00
#
_symmetry.space_group_name_H-M   'P 1'
#
loop_
_entity.id
_entity.type
_entity.pdbx_description
1 polymer ?
#
loop_
_entity_poly.entity_id
_entity_poly.type
_entity_poly.pdbx_seq_one_letter_code
_entity_poly.pdbx_strand_id
1 'polypeptide(L)'
;AMFVGRVANTRAEELAAVPYDEPVLELEEKSKEIDRLYRELTAWGVLPLGIKIILNLAIWCMVSACYMVQLWYDDCFEEFFLTSSIADELDGDWTNLVTETGRVALLLFCISLFFFQVFRTWAKRKTKVNFKKGVISPENGQAEDTTPIVSDLEQNSASGNSFIVSQ
;
A
#
# COMPACT_ATOMS: atom_id res chain seq x y z
N ALA A 1 -19.99 4.71 18.15
CA ALA A 1 -18.55 4.73 18.51
C ALA A 1 -18.22 5.30 19.92
N MET A 2 -19.18 5.84 20.70
CA MET A 2 -18.86 6.57 21.95
C MET A 2 -18.56 5.68 23.19
N PHE A 3 -18.99 4.40 23.20
CA PHE A 3 -18.78 3.49 24.33
C PHE A 3 -17.37 2.88 24.39
N VAL A 4 -16.77 2.58 23.23
CA VAL A 4 -15.42 1.99 23.14
C VAL A 4 -14.37 2.96 23.67
N GLY A 5 -14.44 4.25 23.31
CA GLY A 5 -13.51 5.26 23.80
C GLY A 5 -13.61 5.49 25.32
N ARG A 6 -14.81 5.35 25.89
CA ARG A 6 -15.03 5.55 27.33
C ARG A 6 -14.49 4.38 28.15
N VAL A 7 -14.71 3.14 27.71
CA VAL A 7 -14.18 1.93 28.37
C VAL A 7 -12.65 1.84 28.20
N ALA A 8 -12.12 2.21 27.03
CA ALA A 8 -10.68 2.28 26.80
C ALA A 8 -10.00 3.28 27.76
N ASN A 9 -10.62 4.43 28.00
CA ASN A 9 -10.06 5.45 28.90
C ASN A 9 -10.14 5.06 30.38
N THR A 10 -11.22 4.40 30.82
CA THR A 10 -11.40 3.96 32.22
C THR A 10 -10.48 2.78 32.59
N ARG A 11 -10.12 1.93 31.62
CA ARG A 11 -9.22 0.79 31.82
C ARG A 11 -7.77 1.10 31.41
N ALA A 12 -7.47 2.33 30.95
CA ALA A 12 -6.13 2.72 30.51
C ALA A 12 -5.10 2.65 31.66
N GLU A 13 -5.49 3.01 32.88
CA GLU A 13 -4.64 2.89 34.07
C GLU A 13 -4.34 1.43 34.44
N GLU A 14 -5.31 0.53 34.25
CA GLU A 14 -5.10 -0.92 34.47
C GLU A 14 -4.21 -1.54 33.39
N LEU A 15 -4.34 -1.10 32.13
CA LEU A 15 -3.45 -1.53 31.04
C LEU A 15 -2.02 -0.97 31.17
N ALA A 16 -1.86 0.23 31.75
CA ALA A 16 -0.53 0.82 32.01
C ALA A 16 0.20 0.14 33.18
N ALA A 17 -0.53 -0.54 34.07
CA ALA A 17 0.01 -1.27 35.21
C ALA A 17 0.45 -2.71 34.87
N VAL A 18 0.10 -3.22 33.69
CA VAL A 18 0.64 -4.49 33.19
C VAL A 18 2.09 -4.23 32.76
N PRO A 19 3.09 -4.89 33.39
CA PRO A 19 4.47 -4.74 32.96
C PRO A 19 4.57 -5.08 31.48
N TYR A 20 5.14 -4.16 30.69
CA TYR A 20 5.39 -4.40 29.28
C TYR A 20 6.29 -5.63 29.14
N ASP A 21 5.81 -6.62 28.39
CA ASP A 21 6.64 -7.75 27.99
C ASP A 21 7.79 -7.20 27.10
N GLU A 22 9.01 -7.17 27.64
CA GLU A 22 10.24 -6.82 26.91
C GLU A 22 10.32 -7.43 25.49
N PRO A 23 9.97 -8.72 25.25
CA PRO A 23 10.03 -9.27 23.91
C PRO A 23 9.05 -8.62 22.93
N VAL A 24 7.92 -8.09 23.41
CA VAL A 24 6.92 -7.40 22.58
C VAL A 24 7.41 -6.00 22.22
N LEU A 25 8.02 -5.29 23.19
CA LEU A 25 8.58 -3.95 22.96
C LEU A 25 9.67 -3.97 21.88
N GLU A 26 10.59 -4.93 21.95
CA GLU A 26 11.63 -5.09 20.94
C GLU A 26 11.09 -5.43 19.54
N LEU A 27 10.01 -6.22 19.47
CA LEU A 27 9.36 -6.56 18.21
C LEU A 27 8.67 -5.34 17.60
N GLU A 28 8.04 -4.50 18.41
CA GLU A 28 7.43 -3.25 17.96
C GLU A 28 8.45 -2.23 17.47
N GLU A 29 9.58 -2.09 18.16
CA GLU A 29 10.66 -1.18 17.72
C GLU A 29 11.23 -1.64 16.37
N LYS A 30 11.52 -2.94 16.23
CA LYS A 30 11.98 -3.53 14.95
C LYS A 30 10.94 -3.34 13.84
N SER A 31 9.65 -3.49 14.12
CA SER A 31 8.61 -3.26 13.11
C SER A 31 8.51 -1.79 12.71
N LYS A 32 8.61 -0.86 13.67
CA LYS A 32 8.58 0.59 13.41
C LYS A 32 9.75 1.03 12.52
N GLU A 33 10.95 0.50 12.75
CA GLU A 33 12.12 0.77 11.91
C GLU A 33 11.96 0.22 10.48
N ILE A 34 11.46 -1.00 10.35
CA ILE A 34 11.16 -1.62 9.05
C ILE A 34 10.11 -0.81 8.30
N ASP A 35 9.06 -0.33 8.98
CA ASP A 35 7.99 0.47 8.40
C ASP A 35 8.51 1.84 7.94
N ARG A 36 9.38 2.48 8.72
CA ARG A 36 10.02 3.74 8.32
C ARG A 36 10.88 3.55 7.07
N LEU A 37 11.75 2.55 7.06
CA LEU A 37 12.58 2.19 5.89
C LEU A 37 11.71 1.84 4.69
N TYR A 38 10.61 1.10 4.90
CA TYR A 38 9.66 0.77 3.85
C TYR A 38 9.04 2.05 3.27
N ARG A 39 8.64 3.00 4.11
CA ARG A 39 8.03 4.27 3.69
C ARG A 39 9.00 5.16 2.92
N GLU A 40 10.26 5.22 3.33
CA GLU A 40 11.33 5.93 2.62
C GLU A 40 11.63 5.27 1.26
N LEU A 41 11.72 3.94 1.22
CA LEU A 41 11.98 3.18 -0.02
C LEU A 41 10.79 3.15 -0.98
N THR A 42 9.57 3.28 -0.45
CA THR A 42 8.33 3.34 -1.24
C THR A 42 7.90 4.77 -1.58
N ALA A 43 8.71 5.78 -1.24
CA ALA A 43 8.48 7.14 -1.70
C ALA A 43 8.56 7.21 -3.23
N TRP A 44 7.57 7.84 -3.87
CA TRP A 44 7.43 7.88 -5.34
C TRP A 44 8.68 8.41 -6.06
N GLY A 45 9.48 9.27 -5.42
CA GLY A 45 10.75 9.78 -5.96
C GLY A 45 11.86 8.72 -6.07
N VAL A 46 11.90 7.75 -5.16
CA VAL A 46 12.99 6.75 -5.05
C VAL A 46 12.65 5.45 -5.78
N LEU A 47 11.38 5.23 -6.13
CA LEU A 47 10.99 4.03 -6.88
C LEU A 47 11.65 3.99 -8.26
N PRO A 48 12.27 2.85 -8.63
CA PRO A 48 12.77 2.66 -9.99
C PRO A 48 11.60 2.65 -10.98
N LEU A 49 11.84 3.19 -12.17
CA LEU A 49 10.83 3.36 -13.23
C LEU A 49 10.11 2.05 -13.58
N GLY A 50 10.81 0.91 -13.60
CA GLY A 50 10.20 -0.39 -13.87
C GLY A 50 9.11 -0.77 -12.86
N ILE A 51 9.29 -0.45 -11.58
CA ILE A 51 8.29 -0.74 -10.55
C ILE A 51 7.09 0.21 -10.66
N LYS A 52 7.33 1.48 -11.03
CA LYS A 52 6.25 2.43 -11.32
C LYS A 52 5.37 1.95 -12.47
N ILE A 53 5.97 1.41 -13.53
CA ILE A 53 5.23 0.83 -14.66
C ILE A 53 4.40 -0.37 -14.22
N ILE A 54 4.99 -1.31 -13.46
CA ILE A 54 4.27 -2.47 -12.93
C ILE A 54 3.09 -2.04 -12.06
N LEU A 55 3.27 -1.04 -11.20
CA LEU A 55 2.21 -0.54 -10.33
C LEU A 55 1.07 0.10 -11.13
N ASN A 56 1.42 0.93 -12.12
CA ASN A 56 0.42 1.51 -13.03
C ASN A 56 -0.31 0.41 -13.81
N LEU A 57 0.42 -0.56 -14.37
CA LEU A 57 -0.16 -1.68 -15.11
C LEU A 57 -1.11 -2.50 -14.23
N ALA A 58 -0.75 -2.77 -12.97
CA ALA A 58 -1.62 -3.46 -12.03
C ALA A 58 -2.91 -2.67 -11.75
N ILE A 59 -2.81 -1.34 -11.58
CA ILE A 59 -3.99 -0.46 -11.41
C ILE A 59 -4.87 -0.51 -12.66
N TRP A 60 -4.31 -0.33 -13.85
CA TRP A 60 -5.06 -0.40 -15.11
C TRP A 60 -5.72 -1.76 -15.32
N CYS A 61 -5.02 -2.85 -14.98
CA CYS A 61 -5.54 -4.22 -15.06
C CYS A 61 -6.68 -4.46 -14.06
N MET A 62 -6.56 -3.91 -12.85
CA MET A 62 -7.62 -3.98 -11.82
C MET A 62 -8.85 -3.18 -12.25
N VAL A 63 -8.65 -1.94 -12.70
CA VAL A 63 -9.72 -1.04 -13.14
C VAL A 63 -10.45 -1.62 -14.34
N SER A 64 -9.72 -2.13 -15.33
CA SER A 64 -10.32 -2.79 -16.50
C SER A 64 -11.08 -4.06 -16.11
N ALA A 65 -10.59 -4.88 -15.19
CA ALA A 65 -11.34 -6.03 -14.67
C ALA A 65 -12.65 -5.60 -13.97
N CYS A 66 -12.62 -4.54 -13.15
CA CYS A 66 -13.82 -4.00 -12.50
C CYS A 66 -14.84 -3.48 -13.51
N TYR A 67 -14.38 -2.74 -14.54
CA TYR A 67 -15.27 -2.26 -15.60
C TYR A 67 -15.83 -3.39 -16.45
N MET A 68 -15.03 -4.44 -16.70
CA MET A 68 -15.49 -5.62 -17.40
C MET A 68 -16.68 -6.27 -16.68
N VAL A 69 -16.54 -6.49 -15.36
CA VAL A 69 -17.60 -7.08 -14.54
C VAL A 69 -18.82 -6.16 -14.41
N GLN A 70 -18.64 -4.84 -14.37
CA GLN A 70 -19.76 -3.90 -14.24
C GLN A 70 -20.55 -3.71 -15.53
N LEU A 71 -19.88 -3.68 -16.69
CA LEU A 71 -20.54 -3.42 -17.97
C LEU A 71 -21.10 -4.69 -18.62
N TRP A 72 -20.46 -5.83 -18.38
CA TRP A 72 -20.84 -7.12 -18.96
C TRP A 72 -21.20 -8.12 -17.87
N TYR A 73 -21.92 -7.69 -16.84
CA TYR A 73 -22.35 -8.58 -15.76
C TYR A 73 -23.15 -9.76 -16.31
N ASP A 74 -24.09 -9.49 -17.22
CA ASP A 74 -24.98 -10.50 -17.83
C ASP A 74 -24.22 -11.51 -18.70
N ASP A 75 -23.07 -11.12 -19.28
CA ASP A 75 -22.22 -12.02 -20.08
C ASP A 75 -21.13 -12.72 -19.23
N CYS A 76 -20.85 -12.23 -18.02
CA CYS A 76 -19.82 -12.77 -17.12
C CYS A 76 -20.35 -13.87 -16.21
N PHE A 77 -21.65 -13.84 -15.89
CA PHE A 77 -22.29 -14.80 -15.00
C PHE A 77 -23.56 -15.33 -15.65
N GLU A 78 -23.70 -16.65 -15.64
CA GLU A 78 -24.95 -17.27 -16.08
C GLU A 78 -26.05 -17.00 -15.05
N GLU A 79 -27.27 -16.75 -15.52
CA GLU A 79 -28.40 -16.34 -14.69
C GLU A 79 -28.85 -17.50 -13.80
N PHE A 80 -28.29 -17.60 -12.59
CA PHE A 80 -28.58 -18.69 -11.67
C PHE A 80 -29.63 -18.26 -10.62
N PHE A 81 -30.80 -18.88 -10.67
CA PHE A 81 -31.84 -18.66 -9.66
C PHE A 81 -31.60 -19.52 -8.42
N LEU A 82 -31.83 -18.95 -7.22
CA LEU A 82 -31.70 -19.66 -5.93
C LEU A 82 -32.60 -20.91 -5.80
N THR A 83 -33.62 -21.02 -6.64
CA THR A 83 -34.54 -22.18 -6.70
C THR A 83 -34.07 -23.28 -7.65
N SER A 84 -33.03 -23.04 -8.44
CA SER A 84 -32.45 -24.02 -9.36
C SER A 84 -31.51 -24.97 -8.62
N SER A 85 -31.65 -26.27 -8.89
CA SER A 85 -30.73 -27.29 -8.38
C SER A 85 -29.46 -27.28 -9.22
N ILE A 86 -28.30 -27.10 -8.58
CA ILE A 86 -26.96 -27.16 -9.21
C ILE A 86 -26.75 -28.46 -10.00
N ALA A 87 -27.47 -29.54 -9.64
CA ALA A 87 -27.40 -30.83 -10.30
C ALA A 87 -28.12 -30.89 -11.67
N ASP A 88 -29.12 -30.04 -11.92
CA ASP A 88 -29.90 -30.08 -13.17
C ASP A 88 -29.43 -29.05 -14.20
N GLU A 89 -28.92 -27.88 -13.77
CA GLU A 89 -28.53 -26.78 -14.69
C GLU A 89 -27.02 -26.64 -14.91
N LEU A 90 -26.15 -27.15 -14.04
CA LEU A 90 -24.69 -26.95 -14.13
C LEU A 90 -23.87 -28.23 -14.43
N ASP A 91 -24.53 -29.35 -14.72
CA ASP A 91 -23.89 -30.64 -15.01
C ASP A 91 -22.90 -31.09 -13.89
N GLY A 92 -23.08 -30.57 -12.67
CA GLY A 92 -22.23 -30.83 -11.50
C GLY A 92 -20.94 -30.00 -11.43
N ASP A 93 -20.63 -29.14 -12.40
CA ASP A 93 -19.40 -28.34 -12.42
C ASP A 93 -19.65 -26.86 -12.06
N TRP A 94 -19.24 -26.48 -10.86
CA TRP A 94 -19.34 -25.10 -10.35
C TRP A 94 -18.58 -24.06 -11.20
N THR A 95 -17.67 -24.50 -12.07
CA THR A 95 -16.89 -23.66 -12.98
C THR A 95 -17.69 -23.22 -14.21
N ASN A 96 -18.84 -23.84 -14.52
CA ASN A 96 -19.74 -23.40 -15.59
C ASN A 96 -20.57 -22.17 -15.20
N LEU A 97 -20.70 -21.86 -13.91
CA LEU A 97 -21.39 -20.63 -13.45
C LEU A 97 -20.72 -19.36 -13.99
N VAL A 98 -19.40 -19.45 -14.22
CA VAL A 98 -18.60 -18.36 -14.75
C VAL A 98 -18.39 -18.62 -16.24
N THR A 99 -19.10 -17.85 -17.06
CA THR A 99 -19.00 -17.87 -18.52
C THR A 99 -17.56 -17.61 -18.96
N GLU A 100 -17.22 -17.96 -20.20
CA GLU A 100 -15.87 -17.77 -20.75
C GLU A 100 -15.36 -16.32 -20.58
N THR A 101 -16.24 -15.32 -20.70
CA THR A 101 -15.92 -13.91 -20.45
C THR A 101 -15.59 -13.62 -18.98
N GLY A 102 -16.35 -14.20 -18.05
CA GLY A 102 -16.09 -14.09 -16.61
C GLY A 102 -14.75 -14.71 -16.22
N ARG A 103 -14.37 -15.84 -16.85
CA ARG A 103 -13.06 -16.48 -16.62
C ARG A 103 -11.91 -15.57 -17.04
N VAL A 104 -12.04 -14.87 -18.17
CA VAL A 104 -11.04 -13.90 -18.63
C VAL A 104 -10.92 -12.73 -17.67
N ALA A 105 -12.04 -12.18 -17.19
CA ALA A 105 -12.02 -11.10 -16.19
C ALA A 105 -11.35 -11.54 -14.87
N LEU A 106 -11.64 -12.77 -14.43
CA LEU A 106 -11.07 -13.37 -13.22
C LEU A 106 -9.57 -13.64 -13.38
N LEU A 107 -9.11 -14.09 -14.56
CA LEU A 107 -7.70 -14.21 -14.89
C LEU A 107 -6.98 -12.86 -14.89
N LEU A 108 -7.57 -11.82 -15.50
CA LEU A 108 -7.01 -10.46 -15.48
C LEU A 108 -6.86 -9.95 -14.04
N PHE A 109 -7.85 -10.20 -13.21
CA PHE A 109 -7.81 -9.86 -11.79
C PHE A 109 -6.69 -10.62 -11.06
N CYS A 110 -6.57 -11.93 -11.27
CA CYS A 110 -5.48 -12.73 -10.71
C CYS A 110 -4.10 -12.25 -11.15
N ILE A 111 -3.96 -11.85 -12.42
CA ILE A 111 -2.72 -11.27 -12.97
C ILE A 111 -2.38 -9.95 -12.27
N SER A 112 -3.37 -9.09 -12.04
CA SER A 112 -3.18 -7.85 -11.27
C SER A 112 -2.68 -8.13 -9.85
N LEU A 113 -3.30 -9.10 -9.17
CA LEU A 113 -2.84 -9.54 -7.84
C LEU A 113 -1.42 -10.09 -7.88
N PHE A 114 -1.06 -10.85 -8.91
CA PHE A 114 0.29 -11.36 -9.09
C PHE A 114 1.31 -10.22 -9.19
N PHE A 115 1.07 -9.22 -10.05
CA PHE A 115 1.93 -8.04 -10.15
C PHE A 115 2.05 -7.29 -8.83
N PHE A 116 0.94 -7.16 -8.09
CA PHE A 116 0.94 -6.54 -6.78
C PHE A 116 1.76 -7.34 -5.75
N GLN A 117 1.68 -8.68 -5.77
CA GLN A 117 2.47 -9.54 -4.90
C GLN A 117 3.97 -9.48 -5.23
N VAL A 118 4.32 -9.41 -6.52
CA VAL A 118 5.71 -9.20 -6.95
C VAL A 118 6.23 -7.87 -6.40
N PHE A 119 5.45 -6.79 -6.51
CA PHE A 119 5.81 -5.50 -5.94
C PHE A 119 6.00 -5.57 -4.41
N ARG A 120 5.04 -6.15 -3.67
CA ARG A 120 5.14 -6.31 -2.22
C ARG A 120 6.36 -7.13 -1.82
N THR A 121 6.63 -8.21 -2.54
CA THR A 121 7.78 -9.08 -2.28
C THR A 121 9.10 -8.36 -2.57
N TRP A 122 9.16 -7.60 -3.66
CA TRP A 122 10.31 -6.76 -3.99
C TRP A 122 10.56 -5.71 -2.90
N ALA A 123 9.52 -4.99 -2.49
CA ALA A 123 9.61 -3.96 -1.46
C ALA A 123 10.07 -4.55 -0.11
N LYS A 124 9.47 -5.66 0.32
CA LYS A 124 9.91 -6.39 1.54
C LYS A 124 11.36 -6.88 1.44
N ARG A 125 11.78 -7.43 0.29
CA ARG A 125 13.18 -7.85 0.08
C ARG A 125 14.13 -6.66 0.15
N LYS A 126 13.77 -5.53 -0.46
CA LYS A 126 14.60 -4.33 -0.46
C LYS A 126 14.72 -3.74 0.95
N THR A 127 13.64 -3.69 1.72
CA THR A 127 13.66 -3.27 3.13
C THR A 127 14.52 -4.22 3.96
N LYS A 128 14.39 -5.55 3.80
CA LYS A 128 15.21 -6.54 4.53
C LYS A 128 16.70 -6.42 4.20
N VAL A 129 17.05 -6.16 2.94
CA VAL A 129 18.45 -5.94 2.53
C VAL A 129 19.01 -4.65 3.11
N ASN A 130 18.25 -3.55 3.11
CA ASN A 130 18.70 -2.28 3.70
C ASN A 130 18.76 -2.33 5.23
N PHE A 131 17.79 -2.97 5.89
CA PHE A 131 17.82 -3.22 7.33
C PHE A 131 19.05 -4.06 7.73
N LYS A 132 19.33 -5.14 6.99
CA LYS A 132 20.53 -5.95 7.22
C LYS A 132 21.83 -5.17 6.98
N LYS A 133 21.85 -4.24 6.02
CA LYS A 133 23.00 -3.34 5.80
C LYS A 133 23.17 -2.32 6.93
N GLY A 134 22.08 -1.75 7.45
CA GLY A 134 22.11 -0.84 8.61
C GLY A 134 22.53 -1.54 9.91
N VAL A 135 22.11 -2.78 10.12
CA VAL A 135 22.45 -3.58 11.31
C VAL A 135 23.88 -4.16 11.25
N ILE A 136 24.43 -4.43 10.06
CA ILE A 136 25.80 -4.97 9.89
C ILE A 136 26.87 -3.86 9.80
N SER A 137 26.49 -2.58 9.91
CA SER A 137 27.44 -1.47 9.92
C SER A 137 27.55 -0.78 11.29
N PRO A 138 28.08 -1.45 12.36
CA PRO A 138 28.50 -0.75 13.56
C PRO A 138 29.89 -0.09 13.42
N GLU A 139 30.46 0.02 12.21
CA GLU A 139 31.76 0.68 12.00
C GLU A 139 31.79 1.39 10.64
N ASN A 140 31.28 2.62 10.61
CA ASN A 140 32.07 3.71 10.04
C ASN A 140 31.54 5.01 10.62
N GLY A 141 32.22 5.47 11.67
CA GLY A 141 32.08 6.84 12.13
C GLY A 141 32.52 7.76 11.01
N GLN A 142 31.56 8.38 10.34
CA GLN A 142 31.74 9.71 9.80
C GLN A 142 30.38 10.41 9.85
N ALA A 143 30.35 11.43 10.71
CA ALA A 143 29.44 12.54 10.57
C ALA A 143 29.64 13.13 9.16
N GLU A 144 28.79 12.74 8.22
CA GLU A 144 28.61 13.49 6.98
C GLU A 144 27.43 14.44 7.21
N ASP A 145 27.81 15.61 7.71
CA ASP A 145 27.12 16.88 7.59
C ASP A 145 26.28 16.97 6.30
N THR A 146 24.99 16.65 6.41
CA THR A 146 24.00 17.12 5.44
C THR A 146 23.23 18.23 6.11
N THR A 147 23.83 19.41 6.00
CA THR A 147 23.20 20.72 6.10
C THR A 147 21.72 20.70 5.68
N PRO A 148 20.83 21.37 6.43
CA PRO A 148 19.42 21.49 6.05
C PRO A 148 19.31 22.39 4.81
N ILE A 149 19.07 21.78 3.65
CA ILE A 149 18.56 22.49 2.46
C ILE A 149 17.07 22.77 2.70
N VAL A 150 16.75 23.74 3.56
CA VAL A 150 15.51 24.53 3.49
C VAL A 150 15.78 25.93 4.10
N SER A 151 16.43 26.80 3.34
CA SER A 151 16.43 28.25 3.64
C SER A 151 16.32 29.13 2.38
N ASP A 152 15.78 28.60 1.28
CA ASP A 152 15.59 29.34 0.02
C ASP A 152 14.11 29.68 -0.29
N LEU A 153 13.22 29.64 0.68
CA LEU A 153 11.83 30.13 0.52
C LEU A 153 11.51 31.41 1.30
N GLU A 154 12.45 32.01 2.02
CA GLU A 154 12.18 33.23 2.82
C GLU A 154 12.90 34.51 2.36
N GLN A 155 13.64 34.49 1.24
CA GLN A 155 14.33 35.70 0.73
C GLN A 155 13.74 36.35 -0.53
N ASN A 156 12.62 35.86 -1.08
CA ASN A 156 12.01 36.45 -2.30
C ASN A 156 10.69 37.22 -2.07
N SER A 157 10.36 37.55 -0.81
CA SER A 157 9.18 38.39 -0.48
C SER A 157 9.55 39.77 0.08
N ALA A 158 10.85 40.09 0.20
CA ALA A 158 11.32 41.31 0.85
C ALA A 158 12.43 42.00 0.02
N SER A 159 12.18 42.29 -1.26
CA SER A 159 12.95 43.31 -1.98
C SER A 159 12.17 43.85 -3.18
N GLY A 160 11.73 45.10 -3.05
CA GLY A 160 11.73 46.06 -4.14
C GLY A 160 10.71 45.89 -5.27
N ASN A 161 9.52 46.46 -5.08
CA ASN A 161 8.91 47.27 -6.15
C ASN A 161 8.18 48.47 -5.53
N SER A 162 8.97 49.40 -5.00
CA SER A 162 8.64 50.82 -4.98
C SER A 162 9.09 51.44 -6.29
N PHE A 163 8.38 52.48 -6.75
CA PHE A 163 8.60 53.30 -7.96
C PHE A 163 7.96 52.68 -9.23
N ILE A 164 6.95 53.28 -9.89
CA ILE A 164 6.79 54.68 -10.32
C ILE A 164 5.32 55.14 -10.24
N VAL A 165 5.16 56.39 -9.77
CA VAL A 165 3.99 57.27 -9.87
C VAL A 165 4.12 58.15 -11.13
N SER A 166 2.97 58.54 -11.71
CA SER A 166 2.74 59.57 -12.74
C SER A 166 2.98 59.20 -14.21
N GLN A 167 1.91 59.09 -15.00
CA GLN A 167 1.26 60.25 -15.66
C GLN A 167 -0.17 59.90 -16.09
#